data_AF-A0A2E3BZ50-F1
#
_entry.id   AF-A0A2E3BZ50-F1
#
_cell.length_a   1.000
_cell.length_b   1.000
_cell.length_c   1.000
_cell.angle_alpha   90.00
_cell.angle_beta   90.00
_cell.angle_gamma   90.00
#
_symmetry.space_group_name_H-M   'P 1'
#
loop_
_entity.id
_entity.type
_entity.pdbx_description
1 polymer ?
#
loop_
_entity_poly.entity_id
_entity_poly.type
_entity_poly.pdbx_seq_one_letter_code
_entity_poly.pdbx_strand_id
1 'polypeptide(L)'
;MKYAVITIGRSGSSELINILNKLNIDVIPKPSNHLYPNQLKQKFGLEIKVIFLIRNIPDVIYSIKNRELDYGKKWIKNHYNNLNVPQNFSSHDQIFEKDTLELTKLCFSYLHNQFYDVLFLKYEDLFYNNEKTINKLSEFIGTPIIVPYNKKNKWRGSIKPENRVDNNIDKIYKSYEKLINFYNSFEIKLVNRVDNLINRIILLKSNKDYRLGNLILEIGIHNIREQSINNIIKNKDYDGSILKNFLINLGNGTISNKNEKLKFLLQQVQNYTKNNNLKKPLTNELVVHLRLGDVAKFSKKFLSDKLKDKIFNYLEKYDKIKKVTFCTAYHYGDRDDGVYSFDDDVHKINKSKLRFFLNDILNKFPNTVFDIKSNSNIDIDFCYMINATHFIQDFGTFTSLIKKIINFKKELNIKAKNFKKVINAKKAINAKKAKNVKKAKFNNKLQKKRFKLKKGIKK
;
A
#
# COMPACT_ATOMS: atom_id res chain seq x y z
N MET A 1 -1.22 20.95 10.00
CA MET A 1 -1.98 19.70 9.82
C MET A 1 -3.43 20.07 9.53
N LYS A 2 -4.02 19.57 8.44
CA LYS A 2 -5.43 19.82 8.11
C LYS A 2 -6.35 18.80 8.77
N TYR A 3 -7.57 19.20 9.06
CA TYR A 3 -8.61 18.30 9.56
C TYR A 3 -9.77 18.18 8.57
N ALA A 4 -10.21 16.96 8.29
CA ALA A 4 -11.42 16.70 7.55
C ALA A 4 -12.52 16.20 8.49
N VAL A 5 -13.65 16.89 8.54
CA VAL A 5 -14.85 16.38 9.23
C VAL A 5 -15.71 15.65 8.20
N ILE A 6 -15.61 14.32 8.19
CA ILE A 6 -16.37 13.44 7.30
C ILE A 6 -17.59 12.91 8.04
N THR A 7 -18.70 12.72 7.36
CA THR A 7 -19.94 12.23 8.01
C THR A 7 -20.76 11.39 7.05
N ILE A 8 -21.53 10.46 7.60
CA ILE A 8 -22.60 9.75 6.88
C ILE A 8 -23.84 10.63 6.60
N GLY A 9 -23.69 11.95 6.61
CA GLY A 9 -24.78 12.89 6.37
C GLY A 9 -25.55 13.22 7.65
N ARG A 10 -25.91 14.50 7.80
CA ARG A 10 -26.80 15.00 8.87
C ARG A 10 -26.32 14.71 10.32
N SER A 11 -25.05 14.37 10.52
CA SER A 11 -24.43 14.13 11.83
C SER A 11 -23.69 15.35 12.40
N GLY A 12 -24.22 16.56 12.20
CA GLY A 12 -23.66 17.77 12.85
C GLY A 12 -22.26 18.21 12.41
N SER A 13 -21.77 17.76 11.25
CA SER A 13 -20.45 18.15 10.74
C SER A 13 -20.24 19.66 10.66
N SER A 14 -21.28 20.42 10.33
CA SER A 14 -21.21 21.89 10.25
C SER A 14 -20.94 22.54 11.60
N GLU A 15 -21.56 22.02 12.65
CA GLU A 15 -21.38 22.55 14.00
C GLU A 15 -19.96 22.25 14.49
N LEU A 16 -19.48 21.03 14.26
CA LEU A 16 -18.10 20.67 14.62
C LEU A 16 -17.07 21.50 13.83
N ILE A 17 -17.26 21.68 12.51
CA ILE A 17 -16.39 22.55 11.70
C ILE A 17 -16.37 23.98 12.27
N ASN A 18 -17.52 24.53 12.68
CA ASN A 18 -17.59 25.86 13.28
C ASN A 18 -16.83 25.93 14.61
N ILE A 19 -16.97 24.92 15.47
CA ILE A 19 -16.24 24.84 16.75
C ILE A 19 -14.73 24.80 16.49
N LEU A 20 -14.28 23.95 15.58
CA LEU A 20 -12.86 23.81 15.25
C LEU A 20 -12.29 25.10 14.61
N ASN A 21 -13.04 25.75 13.71
CA ASN A 21 -12.63 27.02 13.11
C ASN A 21 -12.48 28.14 14.14
N LYS A 22 -13.36 28.21 15.16
CA LYS A 22 -13.24 29.17 16.27
C LYS A 22 -11.97 28.98 17.10
N LEU A 23 -11.40 27.77 17.07
CA LEU A 23 -10.13 27.44 17.72
C LEU A 23 -8.93 27.58 16.77
N ASN A 24 -9.11 28.24 15.62
CA ASN A 24 -8.08 28.43 14.58
C ASN A 24 -7.49 27.11 14.05
N ILE A 25 -8.26 26.03 14.07
CA ILE A 25 -7.86 24.75 13.48
C ILE A 25 -8.12 24.81 11.97
N ASP A 26 -7.13 24.41 11.16
CA ASP A 26 -7.26 24.35 9.69
C ASP A 26 -8.17 23.19 9.28
N VAL A 27 -9.45 23.48 9.02
CA VAL A 27 -10.48 22.49 8.66
C VAL A 27 -10.85 22.59 7.19
N ILE A 28 -10.88 21.44 6.51
CA ILE A 28 -11.32 21.33 5.13
C ILE A 28 -12.79 21.79 5.00
N PRO A 29 -13.13 22.62 3.99
CA PRO A 29 -14.48 23.15 3.84
C PRO A 29 -15.57 22.09 3.74
N LYS A 30 -16.73 22.41 4.33
CA LYS A 30 -17.91 21.54 4.40
C LYS A 30 -18.28 20.81 3.10
N PRO A 31 -18.23 21.39 1.89
CA PRO A 31 -18.58 20.67 0.66
C PRO A 31 -17.74 19.40 0.38
N SER A 32 -16.66 19.17 1.13
CA SER A 32 -15.81 17.98 1.01
C SER A 32 -16.03 16.94 2.13
N ASN A 33 -17.09 17.09 2.94
CA ASN A 33 -17.40 16.20 4.08
C ASN A 33 -17.92 14.80 3.70
N HIS A 34 -18.02 14.50 2.40
CA HIS A 34 -18.47 13.23 1.85
C HIS A 34 -17.45 12.60 0.89
N LEU A 35 -16.24 13.13 0.81
CA LEU A 35 -15.20 12.54 -0.04
C LEU A 35 -14.78 11.18 0.52
N TYR A 36 -14.59 10.22 -0.37
CA TYR A 36 -13.91 8.96 -0.06
C TYR A 36 -12.42 9.22 0.19
N PRO A 37 -11.69 8.33 0.91
CA PRO A 37 -10.29 8.53 1.23
C PRO A 37 -9.40 8.82 0.00
N ASN A 38 -9.63 8.14 -1.12
CA ASN A 38 -8.89 8.39 -2.37
C ASN A 38 -9.18 9.77 -2.97
N GLN A 39 -10.43 10.23 -2.90
CA GLN A 39 -10.84 11.55 -3.40
C GLN A 39 -10.30 12.66 -2.51
N LEU A 40 -10.35 12.48 -1.19
CA LEU A 40 -9.75 13.37 -0.22
C LEU A 40 -8.24 13.51 -0.49
N LYS A 41 -7.57 12.38 -0.77
CA LYS A 41 -6.15 12.34 -1.11
C LYS A 41 -5.83 13.09 -2.38
N GLN A 42 -6.61 12.86 -3.42
CA GLN A 42 -6.42 13.53 -4.71
C GLN A 42 -6.61 15.04 -4.59
N LYS A 43 -7.59 15.48 -3.80
CA LYS A 43 -7.97 16.90 -3.71
C LYS A 43 -7.15 17.71 -2.71
N PHE A 44 -6.77 17.11 -1.58
CA PHE A 44 -6.15 17.82 -0.46
C PHE A 44 -4.82 17.22 0.02
N GLY A 45 -4.38 16.10 -0.57
CA GLY A 45 -3.13 15.43 -0.19
C GLY A 45 -3.27 14.49 1.01
N LEU A 46 -2.14 14.17 1.63
CA LEU A 46 -2.05 13.19 2.72
C LEU A 46 -1.83 13.81 4.11
N GLU A 47 -1.55 15.12 4.19
CA GLU A 47 -1.36 15.86 5.46
C GLU A 47 -2.69 16.22 6.14
N ILE A 48 -3.51 15.19 6.38
CA ILE A 48 -4.88 15.32 6.90
C ILE A 48 -5.12 14.32 8.02
N LYS A 49 -5.75 14.77 9.09
CA LYS A 49 -6.43 13.93 10.09
C LYS A 49 -7.93 13.95 9.84
N VAL A 50 -8.60 12.82 10.02
CA VAL A 50 -10.03 12.71 9.71
C VAL A 50 -10.81 12.52 11.01
N ILE A 51 -11.85 13.32 11.20
CA ILE A 51 -12.88 13.09 12.22
C ILE A 51 -14.10 12.57 11.47
N PHE A 52 -14.49 11.32 11.74
CA PHE A 52 -15.62 10.68 11.10
C PHE A 52 -16.81 10.66 12.06
N LEU A 53 -17.85 11.46 11.76
CA LEU A 53 -19.06 11.53 12.57
C LEU A 53 -20.12 10.54 12.08
N ILE A 54 -20.47 9.63 12.97
CA ILE A 54 -21.56 8.67 12.79
C ILE A 54 -22.71 9.09 13.69
N ARG A 55 -23.94 8.94 13.19
CA ARG A 55 -25.15 9.18 13.96
C ARG A 55 -26.01 7.92 13.91
N ASN A 56 -26.92 7.76 14.86
CA ASN A 56 -27.97 6.76 14.76
C ASN A 56 -28.64 6.84 13.38
N ILE A 57 -28.68 5.71 12.66
CA ILE A 57 -29.12 5.67 11.26
C ILE A 57 -30.59 6.05 11.10
N PRO A 58 -31.52 5.52 11.92
CA PRO A 58 -32.90 6.01 11.96
C PRO A 58 -32.99 7.54 12.07
N ASP A 59 -32.23 8.14 12.98
CA ASP A 59 -32.19 9.59 13.16
C ASP A 59 -31.72 10.34 11.90
N VAL A 60 -30.76 9.79 11.16
CA VAL A 60 -30.30 10.35 9.87
C VAL A 60 -31.44 10.32 8.85
N ILE A 61 -32.10 9.17 8.73
CA ILE A 61 -33.24 8.95 7.82
C ILE A 61 -34.36 9.95 8.12
N TYR A 62 -34.77 10.06 9.39
CA TYR A 62 -35.80 11.01 9.82
C TYR A 62 -35.36 12.45 9.59
N SER A 63 -34.09 12.77 9.82
CA SER A 63 -33.56 14.11 9.56
C SER A 63 -33.66 14.51 8.09
N ILE A 64 -33.47 13.56 7.16
CA ILE A 64 -33.63 13.79 5.73
C ILE A 64 -35.11 13.98 5.38
N LYS A 65 -36.00 13.09 5.85
CA LYS A 65 -37.45 13.20 5.64
C LYS A 65 -38.01 14.54 6.14
N ASN A 66 -37.62 14.98 7.32
CA ASN A 66 -38.08 16.26 7.85
C ASN A 66 -37.63 17.44 6.98
N ARG A 67 -36.42 17.37 6.41
CA ARG A 67 -35.95 18.41 5.47
C ARG A 67 -36.70 18.38 4.14
N GLU A 68 -37.10 17.20 3.68
CA GLU A 68 -38.00 17.09 2.53
C GLU A 68 -39.33 17.78 2.80
N LEU A 69 -39.91 17.58 3.98
CA LEU A 69 -41.16 18.24 4.37
C LEU A 69 -40.99 19.76 4.47
N ASP A 70 -39.90 20.23 5.09
CA ASP A 70 -39.63 21.65 5.29
C ASP A 70 -39.36 22.41 3.97
N TYR A 71 -38.63 21.80 3.02
CA TYR A 71 -38.08 22.51 1.84
C TYR A 71 -38.45 21.90 0.49
N GLY A 72 -39.24 20.83 0.50
CA GLY A 72 -39.62 20.08 -0.69
C GLY A 72 -38.49 19.27 -1.34
N LYS A 73 -38.85 18.56 -2.41
CA LYS A 73 -37.94 17.66 -3.16
C LYS A 73 -36.76 18.38 -3.83
N LYS A 74 -36.84 19.70 -4.04
CA LYS A 74 -35.74 20.49 -4.62
C LYS A 74 -34.51 20.50 -3.72
N TRP A 75 -34.72 20.56 -2.40
CA TRP A 75 -33.62 20.51 -1.44
C TRP A 75 -32.88 19.17 -1.50
N ILE A 76 -33.64 18.07 -1.52
CA ILE A 76 -33.15 16.71 -1.72
C ILE A 76 -32.26 16.66 -2.97
N LYS A 77 -32.78 17.06 -4.14
CA LYS A 77 -32.00 17.06 -5.40
C LYS A 77 -30.68 17.83 -5.29
N ASN A 78 -30.69 19.00 -4.66
CA ASN A 78 -29.48 19.80 -4.45
C ASN A 78 -28.50 19.13 -3.47
N HIS A 79 -29.00 18.51 -2.40
CA HIS A 79 -28.19 17.73 -1.48
C HIS A 79 -27.47 16.59 -2.22
N TYR A 80 -28.18 15.89 -3.11
CA TYR A 80 -27.65 14.76 -3.88
C TYR A 80 -26.62 15.15 -4.95
N ASN A 81 -26.78 16.31 -5.58
CA ASN A 81 -25.75 16.83 -6.49
C ASN A 81 -24.40 17.03 -5.78
N ASN A 82 -24.42 17.43 -4.51
CA ASN A 82 -23.19 17.62 -3.73
C ASN A 82 -22.52 16.30 -3.32
N LEU A 83 -23.22 15.17 -3.43
CA LEU A 83 -22.69 13.83 -3.16
C LEU A 83 -22.08 13.17 -4.41
N ASN A 84 -22.02 13.89 -5.55
CA ASN A 84 -21.54 13.40 -6.84
C ASN A 84 -22.29 12.15 -7.35
N VAL A 85 -23.56 11.98 -6.97
CA VAL A 85 -24.36 10.87 -7.48
C VAL A 85 -24.98 11.26 -8.84
N PRO A 86 -24.85 10.44 -9.91
CA PRO A 86 -25.39 10.75 -11.23
C PRO A 86 -26.90 11.02 -11.16
N GLN A 87 -27.38 12.08 -11.82
CA GLN A 87 -28.77 12.56 -11.73
C GLN A 87 -29.84 11.65 -12.39
N ASN A 88 -29.45 10.51 -12.97
CA ASN A 88 -30.38 9.60 -13.65
C ASN A 88 -31.07 8.65 -12.67
N PHE A 89 -31.96 9.19 -11.85
CA PHE A 89 -32.83 8.38 -10.99
C PHE A 89 -34.25 8.35 -11.56
N SER A 90 -34.81 7.15 -11.69
CA SER A 90 -36.18 6.96 -12.18
C SER A 90 -37.25 7.14 -11.09
N SER A 91 -36.86 7.06 -9.81
CA SER A 91 -37.77 7.32 -8.68
C SER A 91 -37.05 7.87 -7.43
N HIS A 92 -37.82 8.51 -6.54
CA HIS A 92 -37.35 9.05 -5.27
C HIS A 92 -36.79 7.98 -4.34
N ASP A 93 -37.42 6.80 -4.31
CA ASP A 93 -36.99 5.70 -3.45
C ASP A 93 -35.64 5.13 -3.86
N GLN A 94 -35.31 5.16 -5.16
CA GLN A 94 -33.98 4.78 -5.66
C GLN A 94 -32.88 5.77 -5.25
N ILE A 95 -33.22 7.06 -5.09
CA ILE A 95 -32.28 8.08 -4.61
C ILE A 95 -31.96 7.79 -3.15
N PHE A 96 -33.00 7.57 -2.35
CA PHE A 96 -32.89 7.26 -0.95
C PHE A 96 -32.10 5.96 -0.73
N GLU A 97 -32.41 4.88 -1.46
CA GLU A 97 -31.73 3.58 -1.38
C GLU A 97 -30.25 3.64 -1.83
N LYS A 98 -29.93 4.32 -2.93
CA LYS A 98 -28.53 4.44 -3.40
C LYS A 98 -27.68 5.30 -2.48
N ASP A 99 -28.17 6.46 -2.03
CA ASP A 99 -27.45 7.34 -1.10
C ASP A 99 -27.03 6.63 0.18
N THR A 100 -27.92 5.78 0.67
CA THR A 100 -27.76 5.20 1.99
C THR A 100 -26.95 3.92 2.04
N LEU A 101 -26.93 3.16 0.94
CA LEU A 101 -25.91 2.14 0.71
C LEU A 101 -24.51 2.76 0.55
N GLU A 102 -24.41 3.96 -0.03
CA GLU A 102 -23.13 4.69 -0.11
C GLU A 102 -22.65 5.20 1.25
N LEU A 103 -23.53 5.48 2.23
CA LEU A 103 -23.12 5.81 3.60
C LEU A 103 -22.34 4.68 4.28
N THR A 104 -22.80 3.46 4.08
CA THR A 104 -22.13 2.26 4.57
C THR A 104 -20.78 2.07 3.89
N LYS A 105 -20.73 2.25 2.55
CA LYS A 105 -19.47 2.20 1.79
C LYS A 105 -18.49 3.30 2.22
N LEU A 106 -18.96 4.53 2.44
CA LEU A 106 -18.15 5.65 2.91
C LEU A 106 -17.56 5.33 4.28
N CYS A 107 -18.39 4.91 5.24
CA CYS A 107 -17.94 4.52 6.58
C CYS A 107 -16.89 3.40 6.52
N PHE A 108 -17.16 2.30 5.80
CA PHE A 108 -16.21 1.19 5.67
C PHE A 108 -14.94 1.58 4.91
N SER A 109 -15.02 2.49 3.94
CA SER A 109 -13.84 2.99 3.24
C SER A 109 -12.87 3.70 4.18
N TYR A 110 -13.39 4.41 5.19
CA TYR A 110 -12.57 5.05 6.23
C TYR A 110 -12.09 4.05 7.30
N LEU A 111 -12.88 3.03 7.63
CA LEU A 111 -12.44 1.98 8.56
C LEU A 111 -11.25 1.17 8.03
N HIS A 112 -11.24 0.93 6.72
CA HIS A 112 -10.19 0.19 6.03
C HIS A 112 -9.18 1.08 5.30
N ASN A 113 -9.20 2.39 5.59
CA ASN A 113 -8.32 3.33 4.90
C ASN A 113 -6.86 3.13 5.31
N GLN A 114 -5.95 3.48 4.40
CA GLN A 114 -4.51 3.35 4.59
C GLN A 114 -3.78 4.69 4.58
N PHE A 115 -4.52 5.79 4.52
CA PHE A 115 -3.96 7.12 4.23
C PHE A 115 -3.92 8.01 5.46
N TYR A 116 -4.95 7.95 6.28
CA TYR A 116 -5.25 8.92 7.32
C TYR A 116 -5.43 8.25 8.66
N ASP A 117 -5.06 8.98 9.71
CA ASP A 117 -5.59 8.71 11.03
C ASP A 117 -7.04 9.18 11.09
N VAL A 118 -7.92 8.29 11.54
CA VAL A 118 -9.36 8.55 11.57
C VAL A 118 -9.88 8.36 12.99
N LEU A 119 -10.40 9.42 13.58
CA LEU A 119 -11.16 9.37 14.82
C LEU A 119 -12.65 9.24 14.49
N PHE A 120 -13.23 8.07 14.77
CA PHE A 120 -14.65 7.84 14.64
C PHE A 120 -15.38 8.21 15.93
N LEU A 121 -16.39 9.07 15.82
CA LEU A 121 -17.20 9.56 16.93
C LEU A 121 -18.69 9.34 16.68
N LYS A 122 -19.43 9.01 17.74
CA LYS A 122 -20.90 9.11 17.73
C LYS A 122 -21.29 10.57 17.93
N TYR A 123 -22.23 11.02 17.12
CA TYR A 123 -22.81 12.35 17.20
C TYR A 123 -23.43 12.59 18.58
N GLU A 124 -24.17 11.61 19.06
CA GLU A 124 -24.87 11.60 20.33
C GLU A 124 -23.88 11.77 21.48
N ASP A 125 -22.80 11.00 21.50
CA ASP A 125 -21.79 11.12 22.55
C ASP A 125 -21.10 12.50 22.50
N LEU A 126 -20.76 12.97 21.29
CA LEU A 126 -20.08 14.25 21.11
C LEU A 126 -20.92 15.45 21.56
N PHE A 127 -22.18 15.52 21.12
CA PHE A 127 -23.05 16.69 21.35
C PHE A 127 -23.93 16.54 22.59
N TYR A 128 -23.92 15.38 23.25
CA TYR A 128 -24.54 15.17 24.58
C TYR A 128 -23.52 15.21 25.73
N ASN A 129 -22.38 15.87 25.50
CA ASN A 129 -21.35 16.12 26.51
C ASN A 129 -20.79 14.85 27.15
N ASN A 130 -20.62 13.77 26.38
CA ASN A 130 -19.87 12.62 26.87
C ASN A 130 -18.40 13.01 27.03
N GLU A 131 -17.94 13.09 28.28
CA GLU A 131 -16.60 13.58 28.62
C GLU A 131 -15.49 12.74 27.96
N LYS A 132 -15.63 11.41 27.97
CA LYS A 132 -14.68 10.49 27.31
C LYS A 132 -14.52 10.81 25.82
N THR A 133 -15.62 11.11 25.13
CA THR A 133 -15.61 11.50 23.70
C THR A 133 -14.92 12.84 23.47
N ILE A 134 -15.23 13.84 24.28
CA ILE A 134 -14.63 15.18 24.19
C ILE A 134 -13.13 15.12 24.48
N ASN A 135 -12.71 14.36 25.49
CA ASN A 135 -11.30 14.16 25.83
C ASN A 135 -10.55 13.46 24.68
N LYS A 136 -11.15 12.44 24.07
CA LYS A 136 -10.56 11.77 22.89
C LYS A 136 -10.45 12.68 21.67
N LEU A 137 -11.46 13.52 21.42
CA LEU A 137 -11.38 14.52 20.37
C LEU A 137 -10.27 15.54 20.66
N SER A 138 -10.17 16.01 21.91
CA SER A 138 -9.14 16.95 22.33
C SER A 138 -7.73 16.38 22.16
N GLU A 139 -7.51 15.13 22.58
CA GLU A 139 -6.26 14.38 22.38
C GLU A 139 -5.92 14.26 20.88
N PHE A 140 -6.90 13.89 20.05
CA PHE A 140 -6.69 13.69 18.62
C PHE A 140 -6.32 14.98 17.88
N ILE A 141 -6.95 16.09 18.26
CA ILE A 141 -6.65 17.43 17.73
C ILE A 141 -5.31 17.96 18.29
N GLY A 142 -4.99 17.63 19.54
CA GLY A 142 -3.86 18.18 20.28
C GLY A 142 -4.15 19.51 21.00
N THR A 143 -5.42 19.83 21.24
CA THR A 143 -5.85 21.02 22.01
C THR A 143 -7.18 20.74 22.72
N PRO A 144 -7.45 21.33 23.90
CA PRO A 144 -8.75 21.20 24.56
C PRO A 144 -9.90 21.68 23.67
N ILE A 145 -10.93 20.85 23.50
CA ILE A 145 -12.15 21.18 22.75
C ILE A 145 -13.32 21.31 23.72
N ILE A 146 -14.07 22.41 23.61
CA ILE A 146 -15.34 22.58 24.30
C ILE A 146 -16.45 22.41 23.28
N VAL A 147 -17.28 21.39 23.47
CA VAL A 147 -18.48 21.16 22.65
C VAL A 147 -19.70 21.60 23.46
N PRO A 148 -20.44 22.64 23.03
CA PRO A 148 -21.62 23.09 23.76
C PRO A 148 -22.72 22.02 23.71
N TYR A 149 -23.35 21.76 24.85
CA TYR A 149 -24.49 20.87 24.92
C TYR A 149 -25.66 21.43 24.11
N ASN A 150 -26.07 20.71 23.06
CA ASN A 150 -27.14 21.18 22.20
C ASN A 150 -28.51 20.79 22.75
N LYS A 151 -28.99 21.54 23.76
CA LYS A 151 -30.35 21.36 24.35
C LYS A 151 -31.47 21.51 23.33
N LYS A 152 -31.29 22.39 22.34
CA LYS A 152 -32.30 22.79 21.35
C LYS A 152 -32.14 22.06 20.02
N ASN A 153 -31.62 20.84 20.05
CA ASN A 153 -31.39 20.10 18.83
C ASN A 153 -32.74 19.75 18.18
N LYS A 154 -33.17 20.60 17.23
CA LYS A 154 -34.46 20.51 16.51
C LYS A 154 -34.67 19.13 15.85
N TRP A 155 -33.59 18.38 15.65
CA TRP A 155 -33.61 17.02 15.11
C TRP A 155 -34.12 15.94 16.07
N ARG A 156 -34.36 16.27 17.36
CA ARG A 156 -35.16 15.40 18.25
C ARG A 156 -36.61 15.24 17.79
N GLY A 157 -37.03 16.03 16.80
CA GLY A 157 -38.30 15.87 16.10
C GLY A 157 -39.48 16.23 16.99
N SER A 158 -40.18 17.30 16.62
CA SER A 158 -41.56 17.51 17.03
C SER A 158 -42.50 16.40 16.51
N ILE A 159 -42.03 15.55 15.60
CA ILE A 159 -42.74 14.38 15.11
C ILE A 159 -42.67 13.28 16.16
N LYS A 160 -43.80 13.10 16.84
CA LYS A 160 -44.01 11.99 17.77
C LYS A 160 -43.78 10.64 17.06
N PRO A 161 -43.24 9.61 17.74
CA PRO A 161 -42.98 8.28 17.18
C PRO A 161 -44.15 7.69 16.37
N GLU A 162 -45.37 7.97 16.82
CA GLU A 162 -46.65 7.60 16.21
C GLU A 162 -46.91 8.18 14.81
N ASN A 163 -46.30 9.31 14.44
CA ASN A 163 -46.38 9.87 13.08
C ASN A 163 -45.22 9.41 12.17
N ARG A 164 -44.39 8.46 12.62
CA ARG A 164 -43.19 7.97 11.90
C ARG A 164 -43.45 6.74 11.04
N VAL A 165 -44.70 6.29 10.96
CA VAL A 165 -45.10 5.06 10.26
C VAL A 165 -45.24 5.35 8.77
N ASP A 166 -44.12 5.31 8.07
CA ASP A 166 -44.12 5.05 6.63
C ASP A 166 -44.06 3.52 6.45
N ASN A 167 -44.99 2.94 5.71
CA ASN A 167 -45.05 1.48 5.48
C ASN A 167 -43.77 0.92 4.84
N ASN A 168 -42.90 1.77 4.29
CA ASN A 168 -41.60 1.38 3.74
C ASN A 168 -40.45 1.39 4.75
N ILE A 169 -40.68 1.79 6.00
CA ILE A 169 -39.58 1.96 6.96
C ILE A 169 -38.89 0.65 7.30
N ASP A 170 -39.60 -0.46 7.37
CA ASP A 170 -39.02 -1.79 7.63
C ASP A 170 -38.09 -2.25 6.50
N LYS A 171 -38.47 -1.95 5.25
CA LYS A 171 -37.62 -2.23 4.08
C LYS A 171 -36.36 -1.38 4.14
N ILE A 172 -36.52 -0.11 4.52
CA ILE A 172 -35.40 0.80 4.79
C ILE A 172 -34.52 0.18 5.87
N TYR A 173 -35.02 -0.11 7.09
CA TYR A 173 -34.25 -0.71 8.20
C TYR A 173 -33.45 -1.94 7.80
N LYS A 174 -34.06 -2.89 7.07
CA LYS A 174 -33.37 -4.10 6.58
C LYS A 174 -32.14 -3.76 5.73
N SER A 175 -32.22 -2.74 4.87
CA SER A 175 -31.10 -2.31 4.04
C SER A 175 -29.92 -1.72 4.84
N TYR A 176 -30.10 -1.34 6.11
CA TYR A 176 -29.04 -0.78 6.97
C TYR A 176 -28.71 -1.63 8.16
N GLU A 177 -29.25 -2.84 8.26
CA GLU A 177 -29.03 -3.71 9.40
C GLU A 177 -27.53 -3.81 9.75
N LYS A 178 -26.65 -3.92 8.74
CA LYS A 178 -25.20 -3.90 8.93
C LYS A 178 -24.67 -2.62 9.58
N LEU A 179 -25.11 -1.45 9.14
CA LEU A 179 -24.64 -0.16 9.65
C LEU A 179 -25.27 0.16 11.02
N ILE A 180 -26.51 -0.26 11.26
CA ILE A 180 -27.19 -0.18 12.55
C ILE A 180 -26.47 -1.08 13.56
N ASN A 181 -26.20 -2.33 13.20
CA ASN A 181 -25.45 -3.26 14.04
C ASN A 181 -24.05 -2.73 14.33
N PHE A 182 -23.37 -2.21 13.30
CA PHE A 182 -22.09 -1.52 13.46
C PHE A 182 -22.23 -0.37 14.47
N TYR A 183 -23.15 0.57 14.27
CA TYR A 183 -23.38 1.71 15.17
C TYR A 183 -23.70 1.31 16.61
N ASN A 184 -24.54 0.29 16.80
CA ASN A 184 -24.93 -0.20 18.12
C ASN A 184 -23.74 -0.81 18.87
N SER A 185 -22.90 -1.57 18.17
CA SER A 185 -21.64 -2.11 18.70
C SER A 185 -20.49 -1.08 18.77
N PHE A 186 -20.67 0.10 18.18
CA PHE A 186 -19.57 1.03 17.96
C PHE A 186 -19.21 1.75 19.26
N GLU A 187 -17.95 1.64 19.66
CA GLU A 187 -17.32 2.54 20.63
C GLU A 187 -16.39 3.52 19.90
N ILE A 188 -16.10 4.67 20.52
CA ILE A 188 -15.10 5.64 20.01
C ILE A 188 -13.85 4.90 19.54
N LYS A 189 -13.51 5.04 18.25
CA LYS A 189 -12.46 4.25 17.62
C LYS A 189 -11.47 5.15 16.90
N LEU A 190 -10.20 5.05 17.28
CA LEU A 190 -9.10 5.62 16.52
C LEU A 190 -8.56 4.55 15.56
N VAL A 191 -8.71 4.79 14.26
CA VAL A 191 -8.04 4.01 13.23
C VAL A 191 -6.72 4.69 12.94
N ASN A 192 -5.64 4.17 13.52
CA ASN A 192 -4.29 4.66 13.33
C ASN A 192 -3.69 4.03 12.06
N ARG A 193 -3.17 4.86 11.14
CA ARG A 193 -2.57 4.39 9.89
C ARG A 193 -1.42 3.41 10.12
N VAL A 194 -0.60 3.63 11.15
CA VAL A 194 0.52 2.76 11.52
C VAL A 194 0.02 1.39 11.96
N ASP A 195 -1.01 1.34 12.80
CA ASP A 195 -1.56 0.06 13.27
C ASP A 195 -2.18 -0.74 12.13
N ASN A 196 -2.84 -0.07 11.17
CA ASN A 196 -3.34 -0.71 9.95
C ASN A 196 -2.22 -1.35 9.12
N LEU A 197 -1.03 -0.73 9.05
CA LEU A 197 0.14 -1.35 8.42
C LEU A 197 0.63 -2.56 9.23
N ILE A 198 0.83 -2.40 10.54
CA ILE A 198 1.33 -3.46 11.41
C ILE A 198 0.44 -4.70 11.39
N ASN A 199 -0.89 -4.52 11.42
CA ASN A 199 -1.87 -5.61 11.42
C ASN A 199 -1.87 -6.43 10.12
N ARG A 200 -1.21 -5.96 9.06
CA ARG A 200 -1.06 -6.69 7.79
C ARG A 200 0.20 -7.57 7.75
N ILE A 201 1.03 -7.53 8.79
CA ILE A 201 2.26 -8.34 8.87
C ILE A 201 1.90 -9.74 9.36
N ILE A 202 2.26 -10.74 8.57
CA ILE A 202 2.03 -12.15 8.91
C ILE A 202 2.99 -12.58 10.02
N LEU A 203 2.45 -13.38 10.94
CA LEU A 203 3.20 -14.05 11.99
C LEU A 203 3.58 -15.46 11.55
N LEU A 204 4.88 -15.73 11.48
CA LEU A 204 5.46 -17.05 11.22
C LEU A 204 6.11 -17.53 12.52
N LYS A 205 5.33 -18.25 13.34
CA LYS A 205 5.77 -18.76 14.65
C LYS A 205 6.90 -19.80 14.53
N SER A 206 6.97 -20.50 13.40
CA SER A 206 8.04 -21.43 13.08
C SER A 206 8.37 -21.37 11.60
N ASN A 207 9.67 -21.42 11.32
CA ASN A 207 10.21 -21.69 9.99
C ASN A 207 11.62 -22.26 10.16
N LYS A 208 11.67 -23.47 10.71
CA LYS A 208 12.91 -24.15 11.09
C LYS A 208 13.86 -24.33 9.91
N ASP A 209 13.34 -24.81 8.78
CA ASP A 209 14.17 -25.28 7.67
C ASP A 209 14.32 -24.29 6.50
N TYR A 210 13.30 -23.48 6.18
CA TYR A 210 13.31 -22.64 4.97
C TYR A 210 14.16 -21.37 5.16
N ARG A 211 15.48 -21.55 5.27
CA ARG A 211 16.48 -20.51 5.53
C ARG A 211 17.17 -20.07 4.24
N LEU A 212 16.38 -19.58 3.27
CA LEU A 212 16.81 -19.32 1.89
C LEU A 212 18.17 -18.62 1.76
N GLY A 213 18.41 -17.56 2.53
CA GLY A 213 19.69 -16.83 2.51
C GLY A 213 20.88 -17.64 3.02
N ASN A 214 20.70 -18.43 4.08
CA ASN A 214 21.77 -19.23 4.70
C ASN A 214 22.14 -20.41 3.81
N LEU A 215 21.15 -21.13 3.28
CA LEU A 215 21.39 -22.33 2.49
C LEU A 215 22.08 -22.00 1.15
N ILE A 216 21.61 -20.96 0.45
CA ILE A 216 22.18 -20.55 -0.85
C ILE A 216 23.58 -19.95 -0.71
N LEU A 217 23.82 -19.20 0.37
CA LEU A 217 25.14 -18.60 0.62
C LEU A 217 26.08 -19.55 1.38
N GLU A 218 25.62 -20.75 1.72
CA GLU A 218 26.39 -21.76 2.45
C GLU A 218 26.89 -21.25 3.83
N ILE A 219 26.09 -20.42 4.50
CA ILE A 219 26.41 -19.83 5.82
C ILE A 219 25.68 -20.58 6.93
N GLY A 220 26.40 -20.91 8.01
CA GLY A 220 25.84 -21.52 9.23
C GLY A 220 26.57 -22.81 9.63
N ILE A 221 26.07 -23.46 10.68
CA ILE A 221 26.61 -24.74 11.16
C ILE A 221 26.29 -25.83 10.13
N HIS A 222 27.32 -26.57 9.70
CA HIS A 222 27.24 -27.56 8.63
C HIS A 222 26.12 -28.59 8.82
N ASN A 223 26.11 -29.29 9.96
CA ASN A 223 25.17 -30.38 10.22
C ASN A 223 23.71 -29.89 10.22
N ILE A 224 23.45 -28.71 10.79
CA ILE A 224 22.10 -28.10 10.78
C ILE A 224 21.68 -27.76 9.35
N ARG A 225 22.61 -27.26 8.54
CA ARG A 225 22.36 -26.93 7.14
C ARG A 225 22.01 -28.17 6.32
N GLU A 226 22.76 -29.25 6.47
CA GLU A 226 22.49 -30.52 5.78
C GLU A 226 21.15 -31.11 6.18
N GLN A 227 20.83 -31.08 7.49
CA GLN A 227 19.51 -31.50 7.98
C GLN A 227 18.38 -30.69 7.33
N SER A 228 18.48 -29.35 7.31
CA SER A 228 17.47 -28.52 6.67
C SER A 228 17.38 -28.75 5.16
N ILE A 229 18.49 -28.98 4.47
CA ILE A 229 18.49 -29.35 3.03
C ILE A 229 17.73 -30.66 2.83
N ASN A 230 18.04 -31.69 3.62
CA ASN A 230 17.36 -32.99 3.54
C ASN A 230 15.86 -32.87 3.82
N ASN A 231 15.48 -32.09 4.84
CA ASN A 231 14.08 -31.83 5.17
C ASN A 231 13.37 -31.11 4.02
N ILE A 232 13.99 -30.08 3.43
CA ILE A 232 13.40 -29.34 2.30
C ILE A 232 13.19 -30.23 1.08
N ILE A 233 14.20 -31.05 0.74
CA ILE A 233 14.13 -31.93 -0.43
C ILE A 233 13.05 -33.00 -0.24
N LYS A 234 12.92 -33.58 0.96
CA LYS A 234 11.96 -34.66 1.23
C LYS A 234 10.52 -34.16 1.48
N ASN A 235 10.33 -32.98 2.05
CA ASN A 235 9.01 -32.47 2.38
C ASN A 235 8.28 -31.92 1.13
N LYS A 236 7.03 -32.37 0.93
CA LYS A 236 6.12 -31.97 -0.17
C LYS A 236 5.62 -30.52 -0.03
N ASP A 237 5.61 -29.95 1.17
CA ASP A 237 5.19 -28.56 1.39
C ASP A 237 6.09 -27.55 0.67
N TYR A 238 7.31 -27.96 0.32
CA TYR A 238 8.27 -27.16 -0.44
C TYR A 238 8.26 -27.47 -1.94
N ASP A 239 7.35 -28.30 -2.43
CA ASP A 239 7.22 -28.61 -3.87
C ASP A 239 6.95 -27.34 -4.67
N GLY A 240 7.71 -27.17 -5.75
CA GLY A 240 7.66 -25.98 -6.59
C GLY A 240 8.30 -24.72 -5.98
N SER A 241 8.79 -24.77 -4.74
CA SER A 241 9.50 -23.65 -4.13
C SER A 241 10.84 -23.36 -4.82
N ILE A 242 11.25 -22.10 -4.80
CA ILE A 242 12.52 -21.66 -5.40
C ILE A 242 13.69 -22.36 -4.73
N LEU A 243 13.68 -22.48 -3.39
CA LEU A 243 14.77 -23.08 -2.64
C LEU A 243 14.90 -24.58 -2.91
N LYS A 244 13.80 -25.34 -2.92
CA LYS A 244 13.84 -26.78 -3.21
C LYS A 244 14.37 -27.03 -4.61
N ASN A 245 13.85 -26.32 -5.61
CA ASN A 245 14.32 -26.42 -6.99
C ASN A 245 15.81 -26.05 -7.11
N PHE A 246 16.26 -25.03 -6.37
CA PHE A 246 17.66 -24.64 -6.32
C PHE A 246 18.54 -25.76 -5.74
N LEU A 247 18.16 -26.34 -4.60
CA LEU A 247 18.93 -27.36 -3.90
C LEU A 247 19.06 -28.67 -4.68
N ILE A 248 17.97 -29.14 -5.32
CA ILE A 248 18.00 -30.35 -6.15
C ILE A 248 19.02 -30.22 -7.29
N ASN A 249 19.04 -29.08 -7.97
CA ASN A 249 19.97 -28.84 -9.09
C ASN A 249 21.41 -28.63 -8.62
N LEU A 250 21.61 -28.11 -7.40
CA LEU A 250 22.94 -27.99 -6.81
C LEU A 250 23.53 -29.38 -6.49
N GLY A 251 22.73 -30.29 -5.93
CA GLY A 251 23.15 -31.65 -5.58
C GLY A 251 23.57 -32.50 -6.79
N ASN A 252 22.98 -32.22 -7.96
CA ASN A 252 23.31 -32.92 -9.21
C ASN A 252 24.62 -32.44 -9.87
N GLY A 253 25.41 -31.59 -9.21
CA GLY A 253 26.68 -31.08 -9.74
C GLY A 253 26.56 -30.14 -10.94
N THR A 254 25.33 -29.71 -11.28
CA THR A 254 25.05 -28.92 -12.49
C THR A 254 25.58 -27.48 -12.41
N ILE A 255 25.96 -27.01 -11.21
CA ILE A 255 26.31 -25.61 -10.95
C ILE A 255 27.59 -25.55 -10.10
N SER A 256 28.71 -25.18 -10.74
CA SER A 256 30.03 -25.27 -10.09
C SER A 256 30.53 -23.94 -9.54
N ASN A 257 30.23 -22.81 -10.22
CA ASN A 257 30.75 -21.50 -9.79
C ASN A 257 29.66 -20.54 -9.26
N LYS A 258 30.11 -19.54 -8.50
CA LYS A 258 29.25 -18.55 -7.83
C LYS A 258 28.35 -17.76 -8.79
N ASN A 259 28.85 -17.41 -9.97
CA ASN A 259 28.07 -16.64 -10.95
C ASN A 259 26.99 -17.50 -11.61
N GLU A 260 27.27 -18.78 -11.86
CA GLU A 260 26.28 -19.76 -12.30
C GLU A 260 25.19 -19.97 -11.25
N LYS A 261 25.55 -20.08 -9.96
CA LYS A 261 24.57 -20.15 -8.85
C LYS A 261 23.63 -18.94 -8.88
N LEU A 262 24.16 -17.72 -8.98
CA LEU A 262 23.33 -16.51 -9.03
C LEU A 262 22.49 -16.42 -10.31
N LYS A 263 23.03 -16.84 -11.46
CA LYS A 263 22.31 -16.88 -12.74
C LYS A 263 21.16 -17.87 -12.69
N PHE A 264 21.41 -19.08 -12.17
CA PHE A 264 20.39 -20.11 -12.02
C PHE A 264 19.30 -19.68 -11.03
N LEU A 265 19.68 -19.12 -9.88
CA LEU A 265 18.72 -18.59 -8.92
C LEU A 265 17.85 -17.47 -9.53
N LEU A 266 18.45 -16.55 -10.29
CA LEU A 266 17.72 -15.51 -11.01
C LEU A 266 16.74 -16.11 -12.03
N GLN A 267 17.12 -17.19 -12.72
CA GLN A 267 16.23 -17.92 -13.63
C GLN A 267 15.06 -18.57 -12.87
N GLN A 268 15.31 -19.21 -11.72
CA GLN A 268 14.25 -19.76 -10.88
C GLN A 268 13.27 -18.66 -10.42
N VAL A 269 13.77 -17.50 -9.99
CA VAL A 269 12.94 -16.35 -9.63
C VAL A 269 12.11 -15.84 -10.81
N GLN A 270 12.69 -15.76 -12.00
CA GLN A 270 11.97 -15.33 -13.22
C GLN A 270 10.86 -16.31 -13.61
N ASN A 271 11.16 -17.62 -13.58
CA ASN A 271 10.19 -18.67 -13.85
C ASN A 271 9.06 -18.65 -12.83
N TYR A 272 9.40 -18.58 -11.54
CA TYR A 272 8.41 -18.53 -10.46
C TYR A 272 7.51 -17.29 -10.57
N THR A 273 8.09 -16.12 -10.84
CA THR A 273 7.36 -14.87 -11.07
C THR A 273 6.38 -15.00 -12.24
N LYS A 274 6.80 -15.61 -13.35
CA LYS A 274 5.97 -15.79 -14.55
C LYS A 274 4.85 -16.80 -14.32
N ASN A 275 5.19 -17.98 -13.79
CA ASN A 275 4.25 -19.08 -13.62
C ASN A 275 3.14 -18.75 -12.60
N ASN A 276 3.45 -17.96 -11.58
CA ASN A 276 2.50 -17.52 -10.56
C ASN A 276 1.91 -16.12 -10.83
N ASN A 277 2.20 -15.54 -11.99
CA ASN A 277 1.70 -14.22 -12.41
C ASN A 277 1.91 -13.12 -11.34
N LEU A 278 3.09 -13.13 -10.70
CA LEU A 278 3.34 -12.27 -9.53
C LEU A 278 3.49 -10.80 -9.93
N LYS A 279 2.85 -9.93 -9.15
CA LYS A 279 3.01 -8.47 -9.28
C LYS A 279 4.44 -8.07 -8.92
N LYS A 280 5.03 -7.20 -9.74
CA LYS A 280 6.36 -6.61 -9.50
C LYS A 280 6.21 -5.23 -8.85
N PRO A 281 7.23 -4.76 -8.11
CA PRO A 281 7.26 -3.38 -7.61
C PRO A 281 7.19 -2.38 -8.76
N LEU A 282 6.58 -1.21 -8.51
CA LEU A 282 6.57 -0.11 -9.48
C LEU A 282 7.98 0.45 -9.69
N THR A 283 8.22 1.13 -10.81
CA THR A 283 9.52 1.78 -11.07
C THR A 283 9.77 2.98 -10.15
N ASN A 284 8.71 3.60 -9.61
CA ASN A 284 8.74 4.71 -8.66
C ASN A 284 8.45 4.27 -7.20
N GLU A 285 8.72 3.00 -6.89
CA GLU A 285 8.52 2.41 -5.58
C GLU A 285 9.85 2.04 -4.93
N LEU A 286 10.02 2.46 -3.67
CA LEU A 286 11.10 2.03 -2.78
C LEU A 286 10.66 0.78 -2.02
N VAL A 287 11.34 -0.33 -2.24
CA VAL A 287 11.14 -1.55 -1.46
C VAL A 287 12.16 -1.60 -0.33
N VAL A 288 11.69 -1.71 0.91
CA VAL A 288 12.53 -1.81 2.10
C VAL A 288 12.30 -3.17 2.73
N HIS A 289 13.33 -4.00 2.83
CA HIS A 289 13.22 -5.21 3.64
C HIS A 289 13.32 -4.81 5.12
N LEU A 290 12.45 -5.35 5.99
CA LEU A 290 12.60 -5.25 7.45
C LEU A 290 12.70 -6.65 8.03
N ARG A 291 13.75 -6.94 8.81
CA ARG A 291 13.80 -8.17 9.59
C ARG A 291 13.07 -7.96 10.92
N LEU A 292 12.01 -8.73 11.15
CA LEU A 292 11.21 -8.70 12.38
C LEU A 292 11.07 -10.11 12.97
N GLY A 293 10.59 -10.21 14.21
CA GLY A 293 10.37 -11.47 14.93
C GLY A 293 11.49 -11.73 15.92
N ASP A 294 12.21 -12.84 15.73
CA ASP A 294 13.28 -13.33 16.62
C ASP A 294 14.34 -12.27 16.97
N VAL A 295 14.57 -11.37 16.04
CA VAL A 295 15.66 -10.42 16.05
C VAL A 295 15.53 -9.31 17.09
N ALA A 296 14.30 -9.04 17.57
CA ALA A 296 14.04 -8.00 18.55
C ALA A 296 14.71 -8.28 19.91
N LYS A 297 14.98 -9.55 20.20
CA LYS A 297 15.63 -10.00 21.44
C LYS A 297 17.15 -9.81 21.41
N PHE A 298 17.78 -9.82 20.23
CA PHE A 298 19.24 -9.99 20.14
C PHE A 298 19.98 -8.90 19.37
N SER A 299 19.30 -8.12 18.52
CA SER A 299 19.99 -7.23 17.60
C SER A 299 19.88 -5.76 18.00
N LYS A 300 21.03 -5.15 18.33
CA LYS A 300 21.16 -3.67 18.40
C LYS A 300 20.82 -2.98 17.08
N LYS A 301 20.81 -3.72 15.95
CA LYS A 301 20.47 -3.19 14.62
C LYS A 301 18.97 -3.25 14.32
N PHE A 302 18.17 -3.92 15.16
CA PHE A 302 16.73 -4.06 14.97
C PHE A 302 16.07 -2.68 14.91
N LEU A 303 15.46 -2.36 13.76
CA LEU A 303 14.79 -1.08 13.49
C LEU A 303 15.65 0.14 13.89
N SER A 304 16.96 0.05 13.64
CA SER A 304 17.91 1.10 14.04
C SER A 304 17.69 2.43 13.33
N ASP A 305 18.10 3.52 13.98
CA ASP A 305 18.10 4.87 13.38
C ASP A 305 18.91 4.91 12.07
N LYS A 306 20.01 4.16 11.97
CA LYS A 306 20.77 4.05 10.73
C LYS A 306 19.95 3.50 9.55
N LEU A 307 18.99 2.61 9.79
CA LEU A 307 18.07 2.14 8.74
C LEU A 307 17.05 3.24 8.40
N LYS A 308 16.52 3.92 9.41
CA LYS A 308 15.61 5.06 9.26
C LYS A 308 16.24 6.19 8.44
N ASP A 309 17.46 6.59 8.77
CA ASP A 309 18.23 7.62 8.06
C ASP A 309 18.49 7.23 6.60
N LYS A 310 18.78 5.94 6.34
CA LYS A 310 18.91 5.48 4.96
C LYS A 310 17.62 5.65 4.17
N ILE A 311 16.46 5.39 4.79
CA ILE A 311 15.15 5.59 4.14
C ILE A 311 14.93 7.08 3.90
N PHE A 312 15.21 7.92 4.90
CA PHE A 312 15.07 9.39 4.80
C PHE A 312 15.90 9.95 3.67
N ASN A 313 17.21 9.68 3.69
CA ASN A 313 18.14 10.14 2.66
C ASN A 313 17.76 9.63 1.27
N TYR A 314 17.17 8.43 1.16
CA TYR A 314 16.73 7.89 -0.12
C TYR A 314 15.50 8.64 -0.64
N LEU A 315 14.50 8.89 0.20
CA LEU A 315 13.28 9.59 -0.19
C LEU A 315 13.54 11.06 -0.52
N GLU A 316 14.44 11.71 0.22
CA GLU A 316 14.88 13.09 -0.06
C GLU A 316 15.68 13.17 -1.37
N LYS A 317 16.53 12.16 -1.65
CA LYS A 317 17.35 12.13 -2.88
C LYS A 317 16.54 11.84 -4.16
N TYR A 318 15.44 11.09 -4.05
CA TYR A 318 14.67 10.62 -5.21
C TYR A 318 13.20 11.06 -5.12
N ASP A 319 12.93 12.32 -5.46
CA ASP A 319 11.61 12.97 -5.50
C ASP A 319 10.52 12.22 -6.30
N LYS A 320 10.94 11.41 -7.29
CA LYS A 320 10.07 10.57 -8.11
C LYS A 320 9.46 9.40 -7.33
N ILE A 321 10.01 9.01 -6.19
CA ILE A 321 9.47 7.91 -5.39
C ILE A 321 8.18 8.36 -4.72
N LYS A 322 7.08 7.71 -5.08
CA LYS A 322 5.73 8.02 -4.56
C LYS A 322 5.18 6.93 -3.65
N LYS A 323 5.85 5.77 -3.60
CA LYS A 323 5.45 4.62 -2.80
C LYS A 323 6.65 4.02 -2.07
N VAL A 324 6.46 3.66 -0.81
CA VAL A 324 7.37 2.81 -0.03
C VAL A 324 6.61 1.56 0.38
N THR A 325 7.18 0.39 0.08
CA THR A 325 6.64 -0.89 0.54
C THR A 325 7.66 -1.55 1.47
N PHE A 326 7.26 -1.79 2.71
CA PHE A 326 8.05 -2.59 3.63
C PHE A 326 7.74 -4.07 3.41
N CYS A 327 8.72 -4.83 2.94
CA CYS A 327 8.63 -6.26 2.74
C CYS A 327 9.12 -6.96 4.01
N THR A 328 8.23 -7.65 4.73
CA THR A 328 8.55 -8.18 6.06
C THR A 328 7.59 -9.29 6.51
N ALA A 329 7.96 -10.01 7.56
CA ALA A 329 7.12 -10.91 8.34
C ALA A 329 7.67 -10.97 9.76
N TYR A 330 6.83 -11.26 10.75
CA TYR A 330 7.31 -11.62 12.09
C TYR A 330 7.80 -13.07 12.05
N HIS A 331 9.11 -13.25 11.86
CA HIS A 331 9.72 -14.55 11.63
C HIS A 331 10.43 -15.06 12.87
N TYR A 332 10.01 -16.22 13.35
CA TYR A 332 10.62 -16.93 14.49
C TYR A 332 11.21 -18.24 13.97
N GLY A 333 12.52 -18.40 14.19
CA GLY A 333 13.33 -19.42 13.55
C GLY A 333 13.20 -20.82 14.14
N ASP A 334 12.51 -20.95 15.28
CA ASP A 334 12.17 -22.21 15.95
C ASP A 334 13.35 -23.19 16.02
N ARG A 335 14.41 -22.74 16.69
CA ARG A 335 15.61 -23.55 16.91
C ARG A 335 15.43 -24.41 18.14
N ASP A 336 16.06 -25.59 18.11
CA ASP A 336 16.04 -26.56 19.22
C ASP A 336 16.65 -26.00 20.51
N ASP A 337 17.44 -24.92 20.43
CA ASP A 337 17.99 -24.18 21.58
C ASP A 337 16.98 -23.21 22.24
N GLY A 338 15.77 -23.07 21.69
CA GLY A 338 14.72 -22.16 22.19
C GLY A 338 15.01 -20.67 21.99
N VAL A 339 16.19 -20.30 21.51
CA VAL A 339 16.65 -18.90 21.45
C VAL A 339 15.79 -18.08 20.48
N TYR A 340 15.35 -18.70 19.39
CA TYR A 340 14.60 -18.05 18.30
C TYR A 340 13.13 -18.46 18.24
N SER A 341 12.61 -19.06 19.31
CA SER A 341 11.21 -19.48 19.41
C SER A 341 10.27 -18.29 19.58
N PHE A 342 9.01 -18.50 19.24
CA PHE A 342 7.96 -17.49 19.44
C PHE A 342 7.78 -17.20 20.93
N ASP A 343 7.76 -15.92 21.27
CA ASP A 343 7.55 -15.41 22.61
C ASP A 343 6.63 -14.18 22.52
N ASP A 344 5.54 -14.18 23.30
CA ASP A 344 4.51 -13.13 23.23
C ASP A 344 5.04 -11.76 23.66
N ASP A 345 5.97 -11.70 24.61
CA ASP A 345 6.53 -10.43 25.08
C ASP A 345 7.54 -9.86 24.07
N VAL A 346 8.37 -10.71 23.47
CA VAL A 346 9.21 -10.34 22.32
C VAL A 346 8.34 -9.88 21.15
N HIS A 347 7.18 -10.52 20.93
CA HIS A 347 6.23 -10.10 19.90
C HIS A 347 5.60 -8.72 20.18
N LYS A 348 5.24 -8.44 21.44
CA LYS A 348 4.78 -7.11 21.86
C LYS A 348 5.87 -6.05 21.66
N ILE A 349 7.12 -6.35 22.02
CA ILE A 349 8.28 -5.46 21.81
C ILE A 349 8.46 -5.17 20.32
N ASN A 350 8.37 -6.19 19.46
CA ASN A 350 8.42 -6.04 18.01
C ASN A 350 7.37 -5.04 17.52
N LYS A 351 6.09 -5.22 17.90
CA LYS A 351 4.99 -4.33 17.50
C LYS A 351 5.20 -2.91 18.01
N SER A 352 5.62 -2.74 19.26
CA SER A 352 5.86 -1.43 19.86
C SER A 352 6.98 -0.67 19.13
N LYS A 353 8.15 -1.28 18.97
CA LYS A 353 9.29 -0.64 18.26
C LYS A 353 8.96 -0.36 16.79
N LEU A 354 8.25 -1.27 16.12
CA LEU A 354 7.81 -1.06 14.75
C LEU A 354 6.81 0.11 14.64
N ARG A 355 5.92 0.29 15.62
CA ARG A 355 5.01 1.42 15.66
C ARG A 355 5.76 2.74 15.69
N PHE A 356 6.74 2.89 16.59
CA PHE A 356 7.58 4.09 16.63
C PHE A 356 8.35 4.30 15.32
N PHE A 357 9.00 3.25 14.82
CA PHE A 357 9.77 3.31 13.57
C PHE A 357 8.92 3.75 12.37
N LEU A 358 7.73 3.18 12.20
CA LEU A 358 6.82 3.55 11.13
C LEU A 358 6.25 4.95 11.35
N ASN A 359 5.86 5.32 12.58
CA ASN A 359 5.31 6.64 12.88
C ASN A 359 6.29 7.76 12.48
N ASP A 360 7.57 7.63 12.83
CA ASP A 360 8.61 8.60 12.44
C ASP A 360 8.69 8.77 10.91
N ILE A 361 8.70 7.66 10.17
CA ILE A 361 8.82 7.70 8.71
C ILE A 361 7.56 8.27 8.04
N LEU A 362 6.39 7.82 8.50
CA LEU A 362 5.11 8.23 7.94
C LEU A 362 4.84 9.72 8.18
N ASN A 363 5.25 10.25 9.34
CA ASN A 363 5.12 11.67 9.68
C ASN A 363 6.12 12.54 8.91
N LYS A 364 7.36 12.06 8.68
CA LYS A 364 8.35 12.82 7.91
C LYS A 364 8.02 12.92 6.42
N PHE A 365 7.35 11.91 5.86
CA PHE A 365 6.97 11.87 4.44
C PHE A 365 5.47 11.69 4.26
N PRO A 366 4.65 12.66 4.69
CA PRO A 366 3.19 12.49 4.72
C PRO A 366 2.63 12.25 3.33
N ASN A 367 3.21 12.84 2.29
CA ASN A 367 2.77 12.72 0.88
C ASN A 367 3.21 11.43 0.17
N THR A 368 3.89 10.51 0.86
CA THR A 368 4.31 9.21 0.33
C THR A 368 3.30 8.13 0.68
N VAL A 369 2.97 7.24 -0.26
CA VAL A 369 2.14 6.07 0.01
C VAL A 369 2.97 5.00 0.71
N PHE A 370 2.54 4.53 1.87
CA PHE A 370 3.20 3.46 2.60
C PHE A 370 2.38 2.18 2.55
N ASP A 371 3.06 1.05 2.40
CA ASP A 371 2.43 -0.25 2.23
C ASP A 371 3.24 -1.35 2.93
N ILE A 372 2.57 -2.43 3.34
CA ILE A 372 3.21 -3.65 3.85
C ILE A 372 3.01 -4.77 2.85
N LYS A 373 4.10 -5.44 2.48
CA LYS A 373 4.06 -6.73 1.81
C LYS A 373 4.59 -7.80 2.75
N SER A 374 3.70 -8.73 3.09
CA SER A 374 3.98 -9.85 3.98
C SER A 374 3.21 -11.07 3.46
N ASN A 375 3.92 -12.15 3.14
CA ASN A 375 3.32 -13.38 2.63
C ASN A 375 3.79 -14.59 3.46
N SER A 376 2.89 -15.55 3.69
CA SER A 376 3.26 -16.82 4.33
C SER A 376 4.22 -17.62 3.45
N ASN A 377 4.05 -17.50 2.13
CA ASN A 377 5.01 -18.00 1.15
C ASN A 377 6.10 -16.94 0.88
N ILE A 378 7.28 -17.19 1.45
CA ILE A 378 8.45 -16.33 1.35
C ILE A 378 8.99 -16.16 -0.07
N ASP A 379 8.72 -17.09 -0.99
CA ASP A 379 9.16 -16.97 -2.39
C ASP A 379 8.48 -15.81 -3.11
N ILE A 380 7.22 -15.51 -2.74
CA ILE A 380 6.48 -14.36 -3.26
C ILE A 380 7.18 -13.05 -2.86
N ASP A 381 7.58 -12.94 -1.59
CA ASP A 381 8.27 -11.76 -1.05
C ASP A 381 9.69 -11.65 -1.63
N PHE A 382 10.40 -12.78 -1.76
CA PHE A 382 11.71 -12.86 -2.39
C PHE A 382 11.67 -12.40 -3.86
N CYS A 383 10.70 -12.89 -4.64
CA CYS A 383 10.48 -12.46 -6.02
C CYS A 383 10.16 -10.96 -6.11
N TYR A 384 9.33 -10.45 -5.21
CA TYR A 384 8.99 -9.03 -5.17
C TYR A 384 10.23 -8.16 -4.97
N MET A 385 11.03 -8.48 -3.94
CA MET A 385 12.23 -7.71 -3.62
C MET A 385 13.31 -7.76 -4.70
N ILE A 386 13.58 -8.91 -5.31
CA ILE A 386 14.57 -9.04 -6.40
C ILE A 386 14.19 -8.21 -7.64
N ASN A 387 12.88 -8.02 -7.85
CA ASN A 387 12.39 -7.23 -8.97
C ASN A 387 12.32 -5.72 -8.68
N ALA A 388 12.66 -5.27 -7.46
CA ALA A 388 12.65 -3.85 -7.11
C ALA A 388 13.72 -3.04 -7.87
N THR A 389 13.33 -1.86 -8.34
CA THR A 389 14.27 -0.89 -8.94
C THR A 389 15.05 -0.16 -7.84
N HIS A 390 14.34 0.25 -6.79
CA HIS A 390 14.89 0.88 -5.60
C HIS A 390 14.73 -0.07 -4.41
N PHE A 391 15.85 -0.48 -3.82
CA PHE A 391 15.86 -1.46 -2.72
C PHE A 391 16.77 -1.01 -1.59
N ILE A 392 16.24 -0.98 -0.37
CA ILE A 392 17.01 -0.86 0.86
C ILE A 392 16.99 -2.20 1.57
N GLN A 393 18.19 -2.76 1.75
CA GLN A 393 18.38 -3.94 2.57
C GLN A 393 18.49 -3.55 4.05
N ASP A 394 17.98 -4.43 4.90
CA ASP A 394 18.27 -4.44 6.33
C ASP A 394 19.55 -5.24 6.60
N PHE A 395 19.64 -5.95 7.72
CA PHE A 395 20.70 -6.92 8.01
C PHE A 395 20.22 -8.38 7.88
N GLY A 396 21.19 -9.30 7.79
CA GLY A 396 20.96 -10.74 7.65
C GLY A 396 21.34 -11.30 6.28
N THR A 397 21.46 -12.61 6.21
CA THR A 397 21.90 -13.35 5.01
C THR A 397 20.86 -13.30 3.89
N PHE A 398 19.56 -13.40 4.24
CA PHE A 398 18.46 -13.33 3.27
C PHE A 398 18.45 -12.01 2.48
N THR A 399 18.46 -10.87 3.16
CA THR A 399 18.49 -9.56 2.49
C THR A 399 19.81 -9.30 1.76
N SER A 400 20.93 -9.83 2.28
CA SER A 400 22.23 -9.78 1.61
C SER A 400 22.24 -10.56 0.29
N LEU A 401 21.58 -11.72 0.24
CA LEU A 401 21.40 -12.49 -0.98
C LEU A 401 20.58 -11.71 -2.02
N ILE A 402 19.48 -11.09 -1.60
CA ILE A 402 18.64 -10.26 -2.49
C ILE A 402 19.48 -9.15 -3.13
N LYS A 403 20.27 -8.42 -2.33
CA LYS A 403 21.14 -7.36 -2.85
C LYS A 403 22.18 -7.89 -3.83
N LYS A 404 22.78 -9.06 -3.56
CA LYS A 404 23.72 -9.71 -4.50
C LYS A 404 23.04 -10.00 -5.85
N ILE A 405 21.83 -10.55 -5.83
CA ILE A 405 21.08 -10.86 -7.07
C ILE A 405 20.69 -9.58 -7.82
N ILE A 406 20.22 -8.54 -7.13
CA ILE A 406 19.90 -7.23 -7.75
C ILE A 406 21.12 -6.63 -8.43
N ASN A 407 22.28 -6.65 -7.77
CA ASN A 407 23.53 -6.15 -8.34
C ASN A 407 23.96 -6.97 -9.56
N PHE A 408 23.91 -8.29 -9.46
CA PHE A 408 24.21 -9.19 -10.57
C PHE A 408 23.30 -8.95 -11.78
N LYS A 409 21.99 -8.76 -11.55
CA LYS A 409 21.01 -8.39 -12.59
C LYS A 409 21.37 -7.05 -13.25
N LYS A 410 21.83 -6.05 -12.49
CA LYS A 410 22.31 -4.77 -13.04
C LYS A 410 23.53 -4.95 -13.92
N GLU A 411 24.50 -5.75 -13.49
CA GLU A 411 25.70 -6.06 -14.28
C GLU A 411 25.35 -6.77 -15.60
N LEU A 412 24.46 -7.75 -15.57
CA LEU A 412 23.96 -8.44 -16.78
C LEU A 412 23.30 -7.45 -17.75
N ASN A 413 22.48 -6.52 -17.23
CA ASN A 413 21.84 -5.49 -18.05
C ASN A 413 22.85 -4.53 -18.68
N ILE A 414 23.90 -4.15 -17.95
CA ILE A 414 24.98 -3.30 -18.48
C ILE A 414 25.73 -4.04 -19.60
N LYS A 415 26.12 -5.30 -19.36
CA LYS A 415 26.77 -6.15 -20.37
C LYS A 415 25.91 -6.30 -21.62
N ALA A 416 24.61 -6.55 -21.46
CA ALA A 416 23.68 -6.67 -22.58
C ALA A 416 23.53 -5.35 -23.38
N LYS A 417 23.44 -4.20 -22.69
CA LYS A 417 23.40 -2.87 -23.34
C LYS A 417 24.69 -2.60 -24.12
N ASN A 418 25.84 -2.90 -23.54
CA ASN A 418 27.14 -2.74 -24.20
C ASN A 418 27.27 -3.63 -25.43
N PHE A 419 26.85 -4.90 -25.32
CA PHE A 419 26.83 -5.83 -26.44
C PHE A 419 25.91 -5.35 -27.57
N LYS A 420 24.71 -4.86 -27.26
CA LYS A 420 23.79 -4.27 -28.25
C LYS A 420 24.40 -3.04 -28.94
N LYS A 421 25.12 -2.19 -28.19
CA LYS A 421 25.85 -1.03 -28.74
C LYS A 421 26.93 -1.47 -29.74
N VAL A 422 27.69 -2.53 -29.41
CA VAL A 422 28.72 -3.10 -30.30
C VAL A 422 28.10 -3.69 -31.58
N ILE A 423 27.00 -4.44 -31.46
CA ILE A 423 26.28 -4.97 -32.64
C ILE A 423 25.80 -3.83 -33.54
N ASN A 424 25.19 -2.79 -32.97
CA ASN A 424 24.69 -1.66 -33.73
C ASN A 424 25.83 -0.89 -34.43
N ALA A 425 26.97 -0.72 -33.77
CA ALA A 425 28.15 -0.12 -34.37
C ALA A 425 28.68 -0.95 -35.56
N LYS A 426 28.77 -2.28 -35.42
CA LYS A 426 29.16 -3.18 -36.51
C LYS A 426 28.18 -3.09 -37.69
N LYS A 427 26.87 -3.06 -37.43
CA LYS A 427 25.84 -2.87 -38.47
C LYS A 427 26.01 -1.53 -39.20
N ALA A 428 26.28 -0.44 -38.48
CA ALA A 428 26.49 0.88 -39.08
C ALA A 428 27.75 0.92 -39.96
N ILE A 429 28.85 0.29 -39.53
CA ILE A 429 30.09 0.18 -40.33
C ILE A 429 29.83 -0.61 -41.62
N ASN A 430 29.14 -1.76 -41.52
CA ASN A 430 28.81 -2.57 -42.69
C ASN A 430 27.88 -1.84 -43.66
N ALA A 431 26.89 -1.09 -43.15
CA ALA A 431 26.03 -0.24 -43.97
C ALA A 431 26.83 0.85 -44.70
N LYS A 432 27.80 1.48 -44.02
CA LYS A 432 28.71 2.48 -44.63
C LYS A 432 29.58 1.85 -45.72
N LYS A 433 30.17 0.67 -45.48
CA LYS A 433 30.92 -0.09 -46.49
C LYS A 433 30.07 -0.43 -47.71
N ALA A 434 28.85 -0.92 -47.50
CA ALA A 434 27.91 -1.23 -48.59
C ALA A 434 27.54 0.01 -49.42
N LYS A 435 27.31 1.16 -48.78
CA LYS A 435 27.08 2.44 -49.48
C LYS A 435 28.29 2.85 -50.32
N ASN A 436 29.51 2.72 -49.79
CA ASN A 436 30.73 3.03 -50.52
C ASN A 436 30.93 2.11 -51.74
N VAL A 437 30.65 0.82 -51.61
CA VAL A 437 30.70 -0.14 -52.74
C VAL A 437 29.67 0.23 -53.81
N LYS A 438 28.43 0.58 -53.42
CA LYS A 438 27.41 1.06 -54.38
C LYS A 438 27.85 2.34 -55.09
N LYS A 439 28.42 3.31 -54.37
CA LYS A 439 28.95 4.55 -54.95
C LYS A 439 30.10 4.28 -55.92
N ALA A 440 31.04 3.39 -55.57
CA ALA A 440 32.13 2.98 -56.46
C ALA A 440 31.61 2.30 -57.74
N LYS A 441 30.65 1.37 -57.62
CA LYS A 441 29.99 0.73 -58.78
C LYS A 441 29.29 1.75 -59.69
N PHE A 442 28.59 2.73 -59.10
CA PHE A 442 27.93 3.81 -59.84
C PHE A 442 28.95 4.69 -60.59
N ASN A 443 30.03 5.10 -59.93
CA ASN A 443 31.10 5.89 -60.53
C ASN A 443 31.78 5.15 -61.69
N ASN A 444 32.06 3.85 -61.53
CA ASN A 444 32.59 3.02 -62.60
C ASN A 444 31.63 2.91 -63.79
N LYS A 445 30.31 2.81 -63.54
CA LYS A 445 29.29 2.81 -64.60
C LYS A 445 29.27 4.14 -65.35
N LEU A 446 29.38 5.27 -64.65
CA LEU A 446 29.46 6.61 -65.25
C LEU A 446 30.73 6.79 -66.10
N GLN A 447 31.90 6.37 -65.60
CA GLN A 447 33.15 6.42 -66.35
C GLN A 447 33.06 5.60 -67.64
N LYS A 448 32.54 4.36 -67.58
CA LYS A 448 32.32 3.53 -68.77
C LYS A 448 31.38 4.20 -69.78
N LYS A 449 30.30 4.85 -69.32
CA LYS A 449 29.37 5.60 -70.19
C LYS A 449 30.06 6.79 -70.87
N ARG A 450 30.87 7.56 -70.13
CA ARG A 450 31.67 8.67 -70.68
C ARG A 450 32.67 8.20 -71.73
N PHE A 451 33.33 7.07 -71.49
CA PHE A 451 34.29 6.50 -72.45
C PHE A 451 33.61 6.05 -73.76
N LYS A 452 32.41 5.45 -73.69
CA LYS A 452 31.62 5.10 -74.88
C LYS A 452 31.20 6.32 -75.69
N LEU A 453 30.73 7.38 -75.04
CA LEU A 453 30.37 8.64 -75.71
C LEU A 453 31.56 9.27 -76.44
N LYS A 454 32.75 9.28 -75.82
CA LYS A 454 33.98 9.76 -76.47
C LYS A 454 34.38 8.95 -77.70
N LYS A 455 34.12 7.64 -77.72
CA LYS A 455 34.38 6.80 -78.91
C LYS A 455 33.35 7.00 -80.03
N GLY A 456 32.11 7.34 -79.70
CA GLY A 456 31.05 7.60 -80.69
C GLY A 456 31.21 8.91 -81.47
N ILE A 457 31.90 9.91 -80.91
CA ILE A 457 32.15 11.20 -81.58
C ILE A 457 33.32 11.12 -82.59
N LYS A 458 34.07 10.02 -82.61
CA LYS A 458 35.20 9.79 -83.55
C LYS A 458 34.83 8.93 -84.77
N LYS A 459 33.55 8.58 -84.91
CA LYS A 459 32.96 8.05 -86.15
C LYS A 459 31.98 9.10 -86.64
#